data_AF-A0AAJ7JFB9-F1
#
_entry.id   AF-A0AAJ7JFB9-F1
#
_cell.length_a   1.000
_cell.length_b   1.000
_cell.length_c   1.000
_cell.angle_alpha   90.00
_cell.angle_beta   90.00
_cell.angle_gamma   90.00
#
_symmetry.space_group_name_H-M   'P 1'
#
loop_
_entity.id
_entity.type
_entity.pdbx_description
1 polymer ?
#
loop_
_entity_poly.entity_id
_entity_poly.type
_entity_poly.pdbx_seq_one_letter_code
_entity_poly.pdbx_strand_id
1 'polypeptide(L)'
;MHLTVYSVILLTFCILSFGYKLNDNYVEVHDIENNAISQQLPPEEPANHSFPTVPTAPLIPKCAEEGYFRDPFNCRKFYYCQYENAIPTGYYCQPGLIFNTLTDSCDDPAYVNC
;
A
#
# COMPACT_ATOMS: atom_id res chain seq x y z
N MET A 1 9.60 25.32 41.58
CA MET A 1 8.49 25.43 40.60
C MET A 1 8.98 25.24 39.16
N HIS A 2 10.10 25.84 38.72
CA HIS A 2 10.65 25.64 37.37
C HIS A 2 11.31 24.26 37.13
N LEU A 3 11.97 23.70 38.15
CA LEU A 3 12.70 22.42 38.05
C LEU A 3 11.75 21.21 37.88
N THR A 4 10.60 21.27 38.54
CA THR A 4 9.53 20.24 38.43
C THR A 4 8.85 20.30 37.07
N VAL A 5 8.66 21.49 36.50
CA VAL A 5 8.08 21.67 35.16
C VAL A 5 9.02 21.14 34.07
N TYR A 6 10.32 21.41 34.17
CA TYR A 6 11.30 20.89 33.22
C TYR A 6 11.37 19.34 33.23
N SER A 7 11.28 18.74 34.41
CA SER A 7 11.27 17.29 34.57
C SER A 7 10.01 16.64 33.99
N VAL A 8 8.84 17.27 34.13
CA VAL A 8 7.59 16.79 33.52
C VAL A 8 7.65 16.89 32.00
N ILE A 9 8.19 17.99 31.46
CA ILE A 9 8.33 18.19 30.01
C ILE A 9 9.25 17.12 29.40
N LEU A 10 10.42 16.87 30.00
CA LEU A 10 11.34 15.82 29.55
C LEU A 10 10.69 14.43 29.54
N LEU A 11 9.91 14.11 30.57
CA LEU A 11 9.19 12.84 30.63
C LEU A 11 8.13 12.74 29.53
N THR A 12 7.37 13.80 29.27
CA THR A 12 6.39 13.81 28.17
C THR A 12 7.03 13.66 26.79
N PHE A 13 8.16 14.32 26.54
CA PHE A 13 8.91 14.16 25.28
C PHE A 13 9.51 12.76 25.12
N CYS A 14 9.96 12.13 26.21
CA CYS A 14 10.39 10.74 26.19
C CYS A 14 9.22 9.80 25.84
N ILE A 15 8.07 9.95 26.50
CA ILE A 15 6.91 9.06 26.26
C ILE A 15 6.40 9.19 24.83
N LEU A 16 6.40 10.41 24.27
CA LEU A 16 6.16 10.63 22.85
C LEU A 16 7.20 9.86 22.02
N SER A 17 8.50 10.06 22.26
CA SER A 17 9.61 9.43 21.53
C SER A 17 9.57 7.91 21.49
N PHE A 18 9.16 7.27 22.58
CA PHE A 18 9.04 5.82 22.67
C PHE A 18 7.66 5.28 22.27
N GLY A 19 6.64 6.12 22.16
CA GLY A 19 5.24 5.72 21.92
C GLY A 19 4.84 5.70 20.44
N TYR A 20 5.49 6.48 19.58
CA TYR A 20 5.28 6.41 18.13
C TYR A 20 6.28 5.45 17.47
N LYS A 21 6.25 4.18 17.88
CA LYS A 21 6.60 3.14 16.92
C LYS A 21 5.42 3.01 15.96
N LEU A 22 5.51 3.67 14.81
CA LEU A 22 4.62 3.41 13.69
C LEU A 22 4.67 1.91 13.41
N ASN A 23 3.50 1.31 13.26
CA ASN A 23 3.32 -0.11 13.00
C ASN A 23 4.13 -0.49 11.74
N ASP A 24 5.16 -1.33 11.90
CA ASP A 24 6.14 -1.72 10.86
C ASP A 24 5.53 -2.63 9.74
N ASN A 25 4.24 -2.46 9.44
CA ASN A 25 3.46 -3.36 8.56
C ASN A 25 3.40 -2.94 7.08
N TYR A 26 4.12 -1.89 6.67
CA TYR A 26 4.22 -1.50 5.27
C TYR A 26 5.68 -1.63 4.80
N VAL A 27 5.90 -2.40 3.73
CA VAL A 27 7.19 -2.48 3.05
C VAL A 27 7.10 -1.60 1.82
N GLU A 28 7.96 -0.59 1.74
CA GLU A 28 8.07 0.27 0.58
C GLU A 28 8.76 -0.51 -0.55
N VAL A 29 8.21 -0.45 -1.77
CA VAL A 29 8.67 -1.24 -2.93
C VAL A 29 10.14 -0.95 -3.29
N HIS A 30 10.68 0.19 -2.84
CA HIS A 30 12.05 0.61 -3.09
C HIS A 30 13.11 -0.03 -2.16
N ASP A 31 12.71 -0.75 -1.10
CA ASP A 31 13.65 -1.35 -0.12
C ASP A 31 13.83 -2.88 -0.26
N ILE A 32 13.48 -3.47 -1.42
CA ILE A 32 13.75 -4.89 -1.68
C ILE A 32 15.23 -5.07 -2.06
N GLU A 33 16.15 -4.86 -1.13
CA GLU A 33 17.51 -5.36 -1.25
C GLU A 33 17.58 -6.80 -0.72
N ASN A 34 17.37 -7.74 -1.65
CA ASN A 34 18.02 -9.04 -1.71
C ASN A 34 18.12 -9.84 -0.40
N ASN A 35 17.07 -10.63 -0.05
CA ASN A 35 17.16 -12.06 0.32
C ASN A 35 15.92 -12.57 1.11
N ALA A 36 14.74 -12.61 0.49
CA ALA A 36 13.60 -13.42 0.97
C ALA A 36 12.54 -13.78 -0.09
N ILE A 37 12.80 -13.66 -1.39
CA ILE A 37 11.80 -13.99 -2.43
C ILE A 37 12.48 -14.76 -3.57
N SER A 38 12.59 -16.08 -3.42
CA SER A 38 13.01 -16.98 -4.52
C SER A 38 12.03 -18.12 -4.77
N GLN A 39 10.80 -18.04 -4.26
CA GLN A 39 9.78 -19.07 -4.55
C GLN A 39 8.43 -18.53 -5.03
N GLN A 40 8.21 -17.22 -5.05
CA GLN A 40 7.07 -16.68 -5.76
C GLN A 40 7.54 -16.37 -7.18
N LEU A 41 7.18 -17.22 -8.16
CA LEU A 41 7.14 -16.72 -9.54
C LEU A 41 6.30 -15.44 -9.53
N PRO A 42 6.71 -14.37 -10.22
CA PRO A 42 5.83 -13.24 -10.46
C PRO A 42 4.47 -13.77 -10.92
N PRO A 43 3.35 -13.35 -10.29
CA PRO A 43 2.04 -13.67 -10.84
C PRO A 43 2.05 -13.23 -12.30
N GLU A 44 1.85 -14.17 -13.22
CA GLU A 44 1.67 -13.84 -14.63
C GLU A 44 0.50 -12.87 -14.71
N GLU A 45 0.78 -11.62 -15.05
CA GLU A 45 -0.19 -10.55 -14.97
C GLU A 45 -1.31 -10.82 -15.99
N PRO A 46 -2.57 -11.06 -15.57
CA PRO A 46 -3.67 -11.35 -16.48
C PRO A 46 -3.97 -10.20 -17.45
N ALA A 47 -3.41 -9.02 -17.20
CA ALA A 47 -3.55 -7.86 -18.06
C ALA A 47 -2.97 -8.11 -19.47
N ASN A 48 -2.05 -9.07 -19.63
CA ASN A 48 -1.49 -9.41 -20.94
C ASN A 48 -2.51 -10.07 -21.91
N HIS A 49 -3.70 -10.45 -21.43
CA HIS A 49 -4.77 -10.99 -22.27
C HIS A 49 -5.77 -9.94 -22.75
N SER A 50 -5.68 -8.68 -22.29
CA SER A 50 -6.56 -7.59 -22.73
C SER A 50 -5.81 -6.40 -23.36
N PHE A 51 -4.48 -6.37 -23.33
CA PHE A 51 -3.73 -5.34 -24.03
C PHE A 51 -3.65 -5.62 -25.54
N PRO A 52 -4.03 -4.66 -26.40
CA PRO A 52 -3.82 -4.77 -27.84
C PRO A 52 -2.34 -5.07 -28.13
N THR A 53 -2.06 -6.12 -28.90
CA THR A 53 -0.70 -6.50 -29.36
C THR A 53 -0.09 -5.52 -30.37
N VAL A 54 -0.83 -4.47 -30.72
CA VAL A 54 -0.36 -3.36 -31.56
C VAL A 54 0.27 -2.32 -30.63
N PRO A 55 1.52 -1.87 -30.87
CA PRO A 55 2.17 -0.81 -30.09
C PRO A 55 1.52 0.54 -30.43
N THR A 56 0.26 0.69 -30.02
CA THR A 56 -0.32 1.98 -29.74
C THR A 56 0.41 2.45 -28.49
N ALA A 57 0.95 3.68 -28.51
CA ALA A 57 1.80 4.24 -27.47
C ALA A 57 1.46 3.74 -26.05
N PRO A 58 2.45 3.47 -25.17
CA PRO A 58 2.19 3.02 -23.81
C PRO A 58 1.16 3.94 -23.16
N LEU A 59 -0.07 3.48 -23.03
CA LEU A 59 -1.12 4.23 -22.35
C LEU A 59 -0.79 4.12 -20.88
N ILE A 60 -0.07 5.10 -20.36
CA ILE A 60 0.17 5.20 -18.92
C ILE A 60 -1.20 5.43 -18.28
N PRO A 61 -1.72 4.47 -17.49
CA PRO A 61 -3.00 4.64 -16.82
C PRO A 61 -2.93 5.87 -15.92
N LYS A 62 -3.97 6.71 -15.97
CA LYS A 62 -4.11 7.88 -15.12
C LYS A 62 -5.27 7.69 -14.15
N CYS A 63 -5.10 8.19 -12.94
CA CYS A 63 -6.13 8.19 -11.92
C CYS A 63 -7.29 9.11 -12.32
N ALA A 64 -8.53 8.64 -12.11
CA ALA A 64 -9.73 9.45 -12.31
C ALA A 64 -9.95 10.42 -11.14
N GLU A 65 -9.54 10.06 -9.94
CA GLU A 65 -9.64 10.87 -8.72
C GLU A 65 -8.60 10.41 -7.69
N GLU A 66 -8.49 11.11 -6.57
CA GLU A 66 -7.66 10.72 -5.44
C GLU A 66 -8.28 9.56 -4.65
N GLY A 67 -7.44 8.68 -4.09
CA GLY A 67 -7.91 7.59 -3.22
C GLY A 67 -7.31 6.23 -3.54
N TYR A 68 -7.97 5.18 -3.05
CA TYR A 68 -7.53 3.79 -3.20
C TYR A 68 -8.52 3.00 -4.06
N PHE A 69 -7.99 2.24 -5.01
CA PHE A 69 -8.79 1.52 -6.01
C PHE A 69 -8.34 0.07 -6.11
N ARG A 70 -9.29 -0.87 -6.00
CA ARG A 70 -9.00 -2.29 -6.19
C ARG A 70 -8.65 -2.58 -7.65
N ASP A 71 -7.68 -3.47 -7.88
CA ASP A 71 -7.47 -4.04 -9.21
C ASP A 71 -8.65 -4.94 -9.61
N PRO A 72 -9.21 -4.79 -10.82
CA PRO A 72 -10.40 -5.54 -11.25
C PRO A 72 -10.14 -7.04 -11.49
N PHE A 73 -8.88 -7.45 -11.63
CA PHE A 73 -8.50 -8.84 -11.95
C PHE A 73 -7.72 -9.51 -10.82
N ASN A 74 -7.24 -8.75 -9.83
CA ASN A 74 -6.50 -9.27 -8.70
C ASN A 74 -6.96 -8.64 -7.39
N CYS A 75 -7.74 -9.40 -6.62
CA CYS A 75 -8.29 -9.00 -5.32
C CYS A 75 -7.25 -8.57 -4.28
N ARG A 76 -6.00 -9.04 -4.43
CA ARG A 76 -4.88 -8.70 -3.54
C ARG A 76 -4.16 -7.44 -3.98
N LYS A 77 -4.35 -6.97 -5.22
CA LYS A 77 -3.70 -5.79 -5.78
C LYS A 77 -4.65 -4.59 -5.66
N PHE A 78 -4.09 -3.45 -5.29
CA PHE A 78 -4.80 -2.18 -5.28
C PHE A 78 -3.86 -1.06 -5.70
N TYR A 79 -4.43 0.09 -6.04
CA TYR A 79 -3.71 1.27 -6.48
C TYR A 79 -4.02 2.43 -5.56
N TYR A 80 -3.01 3.24 -5.27
CA TYR A 80 -3.18 4.54 -4.63
C TYR A 80 -2.97 5.65 -5.66
N CYS A 81 -3.88 6.61 -5.65
CA CYS A 81 -3.86 7.80 -6.47
C CYS A 81 -3.74 9.03 -5.57
N GLN A 82 -2.66 9.79 -5.71
CA GLN A 82 -2.43 10.96 -4.88
C GLN A 82 -3.32 12.16 -5.24
N TYR A 83 -3.70 12.29 -6.51
CA TYR A 83 -4.59 13.32 -7.04
C TYR A 83 -5.13 12.89 -8.41
N GLU A 84 -6.14 13.61 -8.92
CA GLU A 84 -6.69 13.40 -10.26
C GLU A 84 -5.59 13.48 -11.34
N ASN A 85 -5.60 12.58 -12.32
CA ASN A 85 -4.59 12.45 -13.37
C ASN A 85 -3.18 12.01 -12.92
N ALA A 86 -2.98 11.68 -11.64
CA ALA A 86 -1.73 11.07 -11.18
C ALA A 86 -1.48 9.71 -11.84
N ILE A 87 -0.22 9.27 -11.85
CA ILE A 87 0.13 7.89 -12.19
C ILE A 87 -0.14 7.04 -10.94
N PRO A 88 -0.94 5.96 -11.02
CA PRO A 88 -1.27 5.14 -9.86
C PRO A 88 -0.05 4.37 -9.35
N THR A 89 0.12 4.32 -8.04
CA THR A 89 1.11 3.45 -7.39
C THR A 89 0.44 2.14 -6.99
N GLY A 90 0.94 1.01 -7.48
CA GLY A 90 0.38 -0.32 -7.19
C GLY A 90 0.95 -0.94 -5.91
N TYR A 91 0.10 -1.60 -5.15
CA TYR A 91 0.42 -2.30 -3.90
C TYR A 91 -0.23 -3.68 -3.88
N TYR A 92 0.30 -4.56 -3.03
CA TYR A 92 -0.28 -5.87 -2.75
C TYR A 92 -0.57 -6.03 -1.27
N CYS A 93 -1.73 -6.60 -0.96
CA CYS A 93 -2.04 -7.09 0.37
C CYS A 93 -1.12 -8.25 0.77
N GLN A 94 -0.87 -8.36 2.08
CA GLN A 94 -0.18 -9.50 2.66
C GLN A 94 -0.86 -10.83 2.25
N PRO A 95 -0.12 -11.95 2.23
CA PRO A 95 -0.69 -13.25 1.90
C PRO A 95 -1.93 -13.56 2.76
N GLY A 96 -3.01 -14.00 2.11
CA GLY A 96 -4.27 -14.34 2.78
C GLY A 96 -5.27 -13.19 2.92
N LEU A 97 -4.88 -11.95 2.65
CA LEU A 97 -5.76 -10.78 2.73
C LEU A 97 -6.13 -10.25 1.33
N ILE A 98 -7.28 -9.60 1.21
CA ILE A 98 -7.75 -8.93 0.00
C ILE A 98 -8.13 -7.47 0.28
N PHE A 99 -8.03 -6.60 -0.73
CA PHE A 99 -8.28 -5.18 -0.53
C PHE A 99 -9.78 -4.88 -0.38
N ASN A 100 -10.16 -4.28 0.75
CA ASN A 100 -11.51 -3.86 1.07
C ASN A 100 -11.72 -2.40 0.65
N THR A 101 -12.54 -2.18 -0.37
CA THR A 101 -12.86 -0.83 -0.90
C THR A 101 -13.79 -0.02 0.02
N LEU A 102 -14.32 -0.62 1.08
CA LEU A 102 -15.15 0.10 2.06
C LEU A 102 -14.32 0.72 3.18
N THR A 103 -13.17 0.11 3.49
CA THR A 103 -12.27 0.54 4.58
C THR A 103 -10.93 1.05 4.09
N ASP A 104 -10.70 1.01 2.78
CA ASP A 104 -9.43 1.33 2.11
C ASP A 104 -8.23 0.59 2.70
N SER A 105 -8.43 -0.69 3.05
CA SER A 105 -7.42 -1.50 3.73
C SER A 105 -7.51 -2.98 3.34
N CYS A 106 -6.43 -3.73 3.59
CA CYS A 106 -6.45 -5.17 3.42
C CYS A 106 -7.19 -5.84 4.58
N ASP A 107 -8.11 -6.74 4.26
CA ASP A 107 -9.02 -7.38 5.21
C ASP A 107 -9.20 -8.87 4.88
N ASP A 108 -9.82 -9.62 5.79
CA ASP A 108 -10.06 -11.04 5.65
C ASP A 108 -11.09 -11.31 4.53
N PRO A 109 -10.83 -12.27 3.63
CA PRO A 109 -11.76 -12.61 2.55
C PRO A 109 -13.13 -13.10 3.02
N ALA A 110 -13.29 -13.48 4.29
CA ALA A 110 -14.60 -13.79 4.88
C ALA A 110 -15.53 -12.57 4.97
N TYR A 111 -15.00 -11.34 4.93
CA TYR A 111 -15.77 -10.10 5.10
C TYR A 111 -15.78 -9.21 3.85
N VAL A 112 -15.08 -9.60 2.78
CA VAL A 112 -14.89 -8.78 1.59
C VAL A 112 -15.20 -9.60 0.35
N ASN A 113 -16.10 -9.08 -0.49
CA ASN A 113 -16.35 -9.67 -1.79
C ASN A 113 -15.38 -9.10 -2.82
N CYS A 114 -14.68 -10.01 -3.49
CA CYS A 114 -14.03 -9.81 -4.79
C CYS A 114 -14.82 -10.33 -6.05
#